data_AF-A0AA95H4Q7-F1
#
_entry.id   AF-A0AA95H4Q7-F1
#
_cell.length_a   1.000
_cell.length_b   1.000
_cell.length_c   1.000
_cell.angle_alpha   90.00
_cell.angle_beta   90.00
_cell.angle_gamma   90.00
#
_symmetry.space_group_name_H-M   'P 1'
#
loop_
_entity.id
_entity.type
_entity.pdbx_description
1 polymer ?
#
loop_
_entity_poly.entity_id
_entity_poly.type
_entity_poly.pdbx_seq_one_letter_code
_entity_poly.pdbx_strand_id
1 'polypeptide(L)'
;MGRKFYRTCEDLKRELGATEALEIINYLEPKLEERQQQLIQIIRIKNYAEIARYAHKTKGSIHYYGTHTLSNLLDKLINVEYNSELINDDFIDLINAEFNFILHYWRNCKNR
;
A
#
# COMPACT_ATOMS: atom_id res chain seq x y z
N MET A 1 -14.11 -16.43 -2.46
CA MET A 1 -14.30 -14.97 -2.71
C MET A 1 -13.01 -14.42 -3.29
N GLY A 2 -13.06 -13.88 -4.51
CA GLY A 2 -11.89 -13.31 -5.18
C GLY A 2 -11.40 -12.04 -4.48
N ARG A 3 -10.09 -11.79 -4.51
CA ARG A 3 -9.49 -10.57 -3.94
C ARG A 3 -10.02 -9.34 -4.69
N LYS A 4 -10.91 -8.54 -4.08
CA LYS A 4 -11.29 -7.21 -4.58
C LYS A 4 -10.29 -6.14 -4.10
N PHE A 5 -9.78 -5.33 -5.02
CA PHE A 5 -9.05 -4.11 -4.72
C PHE A 5 -10.00 -2.94 -4.92
N TYR A 6 -10.28 -2.19 -3.86
CA TYR A 6 -11.12 -1.00 -3.98
C TYR A 6 -10.29 0.11 -4.58
N ARG A 7 -10.58 0.44 -5.84
CA ARG A 7 -9.90 1.51 -6.56
C ARG A 7 -10.35 2.88 -6.06
N THR A 8 -11.59 2.95 -5.57
CA THR A 8 -12.22 4.17 -5.09
C THR A 8 -13.00 3.94 -3.79
N CYS A 9 -13.27 5.03 -3.10
CA CYS A 9 -14.02 5.15 -1.88
C CYS A 9 -15.49 5.01 -2.22
N GLU A 10 -15.90 5.42 -3.43
CA GLU A 10 -17.24 5.10 -3.94
C GLU A 10 -17.44 3.60 -4.10
N ASP A 11 -16.40 2.84 -4.52
CA ASP A 11 -16.48 1.37 -4.53
C ASP A 11 -16.62 0.81 -3.11
N LEU A 12 -15.83 1.36 -2.16
CA LEU A 12 -15.87 0.97 -0.75
C LEU A 12 -17.23 1.29 -0.10
N LYS A 13 -17.75 2.51 -0.31
CA LYS A 13 -19.05 3.01 0.17
C LYS A 13 -20.21 2.24 -0.46
N ARG A 14 -20.12 1.90 -1.75
CA ARG A 14 -21.14 1.13 -2.47
C ARG A 14 -21.23 -0.31 -1.95
N GLU A 15 -20.11 -0.91 -1.57
CA GLU A 15 -20.08 -2.30 -1.08
C GLU A 15 -20.42 -2.41 0.41
N LEU A 16 -19.92 -1.49 1.23
CA LEU A 16 -20.02 -1.59 2.69
C LEU A 16 -21.05 -0.65 3.33
N GLY A 17 -21.48 0.39 2.61
CA GLY A 17 -22.18 1.53 3.19
C GLY A 17 -21.23 2.68 3.53
N ALA A 18 -21.77 3.90 3.58
CA ALA A 18 -20.97 5.09 3.81
C ALA A 18 -20.33 5.12 5.20
N THR A 19 -21.06 4.69 6.23
CA THR A 19 -20.62 4.68 7.62
C THR A 19 -19.49 3.67 7.83
N GLU A 20 -19.70 2.43 7.43
CA GLU A 20 -18.74 1.33 7.55
C GLU A 20 -17.46 1.61 6.74
N ALA A 21 -17.59 2.18 5.54
CA ALA A 21 -16.45 2.61 4.74
C ALA A 21 -15.60 3.66 5.47
N LEU A 22 -16.22 4.66 6.10
CA LEU A 22 -15.51 5.69 6.85
C LEU A 22 -14.84 5.14 8.11
N GLU A 23 -15.48 4.24 8.85
CA GLU A 23 -14.88 3.57 10.01
C GLU A 23 -13.63 2.78 9.63
N ILE A 24 -13.70 2.02 8.53
CA ILE A 24 -12.56 1.26 8.00
C ILE A 24 -11.44 2.20 7.55
N ILE A 25 -11.75 3.28 6.84
CA ILE A 25 -10.75 4.27 6.40
C ILE A 25 -10.06 4.88 7.62
N ASN A 26 -10.81 5.35 8.61
CA ASN A 26 -10.27 5.93 9.84
C ASN A 26 -9.38 4.95 10.61
N TYR A 27 -9.73 3.66 10.61
CA TYR A 27 -8.94 2.61 11.25
C TYR A 27 -7.66 2.24 10.48
N LEU A 28 -7.70 2.26 9.15
CA LEU A 28 -6.62 1.75 8.30
C LEU A 28 -5.64 2.82 7.83
N GLU A 29 -6.05 4.08 7.69
CA GLU A 29 -5.19 5.19 7.27
C GLU A 29 -3.91 5.33 8.10
N PRO A 30 -3.94 5.40 9.44
CA PRO A 30 -2.70 5.53 10.21
C PRO A 30 -1.78 4.31 10.03
N LYS A 31 -2.36 3.12 9.82
CA LYS A 31 -1.58 1.89 9.57
C LYS A 31 -0.95 1.88 8.19
N LEU A 32 -1.60 2.51 7.21
CA LEU A 32 -1.08 2.66 5.87
C LEU A 32 0.13 3.62 5.87
N GLU A 33 0.03 4.75 6.58
CA GLU A 33 1.13 5.70 6.76
C GLU A 33 2.32 5.07 7.47
N GLU A 34 2.07 4.35 8.58
CA GLU A 34 3.12 3.64 9.31
C GLU A 34 3.84 2.62 8.41
N ARG A 35 3.07 1.86 7.63
CA ARG A 35 3.62 0.88 6.68
C ARG A 35 4.45 1.51 5.58
N GLN A 36 3.99 2.64 5.02
CA GLN A 36 4.74 3.39 4.02
C GLN A 36 6.10 3.80 4.59
N GLN A 37 6.12 4.44 5.76
CA GLN A 37 7.35 4.91 6.40
C GLN A 37 8.32 3.76 6.70
N GLN A 38 7.82 2.68 7.32
CA GLN A 38 8.64 1.50 7.66
C GLN A 38 9.20 0.83 6.41
N LEU A 39 8.38 0.62 5.37
CA LEU A 39 8.82 -0.03 4.13
C LEU A 39 9.90 0.81 3.42
N ILE A 40 9.70 2.13 3.29
CA ILE A 40 10.68 3.01 2.64
C ILE A 40 11.99 3.05 3.43
N GLN A 41 11.94 3.07 4.76
CA GLN A 41 13.13 2.99 5.60
C GLN A 41 13.88 1.68 5.39
N ILE A 42 13.17 0.55 5.40
CA ILE A 42 13.74 -0.79 5.18
C ILE A 42 14.38 -0.91 3.79
N ILE A 43 13.75 -0.34 2.76
CA ILE A 43 14.31 -0.31 1.39
C ILE A 43 15.62 0.48 1.36
N ARG A 44 15.67 1.64 2.01
CA ARG A 44 16.86 2.52 2.02
C ARG A 44 18.07 1.89 2.71
N ILE A 45 17.88 1.09 3.77
CA ILE A 45 18.97 0.36 4.43
C ILE A 45 19.42 -0.88 3.65
N LYS A 46 18.75 -1.22 2.54
CA LYS A 46 19.06 -2.34 1.64
C LYS A 46 19.16 -3.71 2.34
N ASN A 47 18.38 -3.90 3.41
CA ASN A 47 18.26 -5.21 4.06
C ASN A 47 17.30 -6.10 3.25
N TYR A 48 17.79 -6.77 2.20
CA TYR A 48 16.95 -7.49 1.22
C TYR A 48 16.02 -8.55 1.82
N ALA A 49 16.50 -9.32 2.81
CA ALA A 49 15.66 -10.30 3.50
C ALA A 49 14.50 -9.63 4.26
N GLU A 50 14.79 -8.48 4.90
CA GLU A 50 13.77 -7.71 5.60
C GLU A 50 12.82 -6.98 4.65
N ILE A 51 13.32 -6.47 3.53
CA ILE A 51 12.53 -5.89 2.44
C ILE A 51 11.51 -6.93 1.95
N ALA A 52 11.95 -8.14 1.59
CA ALA A 52 11.07 -9.18 1.08
C ALA A 52 10.00 -9.58 2.10
N ARG A 53 10.41 -9.79 3.36
CA ARG A 53 9.49 -10.12 4.46
C ARG A 53 8.45 -9.01 4.69
N TYR A 54 8.89 -7.76 4.73
CA TYR A 54 8.01 -6.63 5.01
C TYR A 54 7.09 -6.33 3.82
N ALA A 55 7.59 -6.46 2.59
CA ALA A 55 6.78 -6.35 1.37
C ALA A 55 5.69 -7.42 1.31
N HIS A 56 5.99 -8.67 1.68
CA HIS A 56 5.00 -9.75 1.77
C HIS A 56 3.91 -9.43 2.81
N LYS A 57 4.30 -8.97 4.01
CA LYS A 57 3.37 -8.51 5.06
C LYS A 57 2.48 -7.36 4.57
N THR A 58 3.07 -6.38 3.91
CA THR A 58 2.36 -5.21 3.38
C THR A 58 1.40 -5.62 2.27
N LYS A 59 1.82 -6.51 1.36
CA LYS A 59 0.98 -7.03 0.28
C LYS A 59 -0.28 -7.72 0.80
N GLY A 60 -0.13 -8.57 1.82
CA GLY A 60 -1.28 -9.23 2.46
C GLY A 60 -2.27 -8.25 3.08
N SER A 61 -1.78 -7.10 3.54
CA SER A 61 -2.58 -6.12 4.25
C SER A 61 -3.24 -5.06 3.37
N ILE A 62 -2.64 -4.71 2.23
CA ILE A 62 -3.20 -3.74 1.29
C ILE A 62 -4.41 -4.30 0.53
N HIS A 63 -4.87 -5.50 0.86
CA HIS A 63 -6.01 -6.09 0.19
C HIS A 63 -7.26 -5.19 0.23
N TYR A 64 -7.46 -4.48 1.35
CA TYR A 64 -8.60 -3.59 1.56
C TYR A 64 -8.40 -2.17 1.01
N TYR A 65 -7.19 -1.80 0.60
CA TYR A 65 -6.83 -0.39 0.37
C TYR A 65 -5.72 -0.13 -0.64
N GLY A 66 -5.23 -1.15 -1.31
CA GLY A 66 -4.13 -1.07 -2.26
C GLY A 66 -4.62 -0.89 -3.68
N THR A 67 -3.73 -0.36 -4.51
CA THR A 67 -3.87 -0.40 -5.97
C THR A 67 -3.24 -1.69 -6.51
N HIS A 68 -3.63 -2.08 -7.73
CA HIS A 68 -2.92 -3.13 -8.45
C HIS A 68 -1.44 -2.78 -8.68
N THR A 69 -1.16 -1.50 -8.94
CA THR A 69 0.20 -0.99 -9.11
C THR A 69 1.03 -1.22 -7.86
N LEU A 70 0.54 -0.85 -6.68
CA LEU A 70 1.22 -1.09 -5.42
C LEU A 70 1.43 -2.59 -5.18
N SER A 71 0.42 -3.43 -5.44
CA SER A 71 0.57 -4.88 -5.33
C SER A 71 1.70 -5.42 -6.23
N ASN A 72 1.81 -4.93 -7.46
CA ASN A 72 2.86 -5.35 -8.40
C ASN A 72 4.23 -4.85 -7.97
N LEU A 73 4.34 -3.62 -7.43
CA LEU A 73 5.59 -3.10 -6.88
C LEU A 73 6.05 -3.92 -5.67
N LEU A 74 5.12 -4.29 -4.77
CA LEU A 74 5.42 -5.16 -3.64
C LEU A 74 5.84 -6.56 -4.08
N ASP A 75 5.29 -7.10 -5.18
CA ASP A 75 5.74 -8.39 -5.75
C ASP A 75 7.19 -8.35 -6.24
N LYS A 76 7.61 -7.22 -6.83
CA LYS A 76 9.00 -7.03 -7.20
C LYS A 76 9.90 -6.95 -5.97
N LEU A 77 9.45 -6.29 -4.90
CA LEU A 77 10.17 -6.23 -3.61
C LEU A 77 10.28 -7.59 -2.91
N ILE A 78 9.25 -8.44 -3.00
CA ILE A 78 9.31 -9.80 -2.44
C ILE A 78 10.44 -10.61 -3.07
N ASN A 79 10.72 -10.38 -4.36
CA ASN A 79 11.76 -11.07 -5.12
C ASN A 79 13.03 -10.21 -5.30
N VAL A 80 13.25 -9.21 -4.44
CA VAL A 80 14.35 -8.24 -4.58
C VAL A 80 15.74 -8.88 -4.50
N GLU A 81 15.87 -10.01 -3.80
CA GLU A 81 17.14 -10.74 -3.68
C GLU A 81 17.69 -11.22 -5.04
N TYR A 82 16.79 -11.48 -6.01
CA TYR A 82 17.14 -11.87 -7.37
C TYR A 82 17.29 -10.69 -8.34
N ASN A 83 16.94 -9.47 -7.91
CA ASN A 83 16.92 -8.26 -8.74
C ASN A 83 17.31 -7.03 -7.90
N SER A 84 18.47 -7.05 -7.25
CA SER A 84 18.88 -5.99 -6.31
C SER A 84 19.03 -4.62 -6.95
N GLU A 85 19.38 -4.59 -8.24
CA GLU A 85 19.46 -3.39 -9.07
C GLU A 85 18.12 -2.70 -9.37
N LEU A 86 17.01 -3.35 -9.02
CA LEU A 86 15.68 -2.72 -8.98
C LEU A 86 15.61 -1.57 -7.97
N ILE A 87 16.35 -1.66 -6.86
CA ILE A 87 16.28 -0.66 -5.78
C ILE A 87 17.13 0.55 -6.13
N ASN A 88 16.49 1.51 -6.79
CA ASN A 88 16.99 2.85 -7.05
C ASN A 88 15.98 3.90 -6.57
N ASP A 89 16.36 5.18 -6.63
CA ASP A 89 15.52 6.28 -6.14
C ASP A 89 14.19 6.36 -6.89
N ASP A 90 14.19 6.14 -8.22
CA ASP A 90 12.95 6.11 -9.03
C ASP A 90 11.97 5.04 -8.55
N PHE A 91 12.46 3.85 -8.21
CA PHE A 91 11.63 2.75 -7.72
C PHE A 91 11.07 3.04 -6.32
N ILE A 92 11.87 3.67 -5.44
CA ILE A 92 11.43 4.13 -4.12
C ILE A 92 10.34 5.19 -4.29
N ASP A 93 10.52 6.14 -5.20
CA ASP A 93 9.56 7.20 -5.49
C ASP A 93 8.25 6.66 -6.05
N LEU A 94 8.29 5.64 -6.93
CA LEU A 94 7.09 4.96 -7.42
C LEU A 94 6.29 4.30 -6.29
N ILE A 95 6.94 3.59 -5.37
CA ILE A 95 6.26 3.00 -4.21
C ILE A 95 5.64 4.11 -3.37
N ASN A 96 6.42 5.16 -3.07
CA ASN A 96 5.98 6.27 -2.26
C ASN A 96 4.77 7.00 -2.87
N ALA A 97 4.78 7.21 -4.19
CA ALA A 97 3.68 7.81 -4.93
C ALA A 97 2.39 7.00 -4.83
N GLU A 98 2.46 5.67 -4.93
CA GLU A 98 1.28 4.80 -4.81
C GLU A 98 0.68 4.83 -3.40
N PHE A 99 1.50 4.82 -2.35
CA PHE A 99 1.00 5.01 -0.98
C PHE A 99 0.33 6.39 -0.82
N ASN A 100 0.99 7.44 -1.29
CA ASN A 100 0.46 8.81 -1.21
C ASN A 100 -0.84 8.98 -2.01
N PHE A 101 -0.97 8.31 -3.15
CA PHE A 101 -2.19 8.31 -3.94
C PHE A 101 -3.36 7.74 -3.14
N ILE A 102 -3.18 6.58 -2.50
CA ILE A 102 -4.19 5.94 -1.65
C ILE A 102 -4.57 6.85 -0.47
N LEU A 103 -3.57 7.39 0.24
CA LEU A 103 -3.77 8.25 1.41
C LEU A 103 -4.50 9.54 1.05
N HIS A 104 -4.09 10.22 -0.02
CA HIS A 104 -4.75 11.42 -0.52
C HIS A 104 -6.22 11.13 -0.82
N TYR A 105 -6.45 10.02 -1.50
CA TYR A 105 -7.78 9.60 -1.90
C TYR A 105 -8.70 9.30 -0.70
N TRP A 106 -8.18 8.64 0.33
CA TRP A 106 -8.88 8.39 1.59
C TRP A 106 -9.21 9.65 2.38
N ARG A 107 -8.25 10.57 2.49
CA ARG A 107 -8.46 11.86 3.15
C ARG A 107 -9.53 12.69 2.48
N ASN A 108 -9.58 12.69 1.14
CA ASN A 108 -10.67 13.32 0.40
C ASN A 108 -12.02 12.67 0.69
N CYS A 109 -12.05 11.36 0.91
CA CYS A 109 -13.30 10.67 1.20
C CYS A 109 -13.89 11.01 2.58
N LYS A 110 -13.04 11.30 3.57
CA LYS A 110 -13.47 11.74 4.91
C LYS A 110 -14.02 13.16 4.93
N ASN A 111 -13.54 14.02 4.02
CA ASN A 111 -13.90 15.44 3.96
C ASN A 111 -15.12 15.74 3.07
N ARG A 112 -15.76 14.72 2.49
CA ARG A 112 -16.94 14.81 1.63
C ARG A 112 -18.11 14.06 2.24
#